data_AF-A0A4Q5R226-F1
#
_entry.id   AF-A0A4Q5R226-F1
#
_cell.length_a   1.000
_cell.length_b   1.000
_cell.length_c   1.000
_cell.angle_alpha   90.00
_cell.angle_beta   90.00
_cell.angle_gamma   90.00
#
_symmetry.space_group_name_H-M   'P 1'
#
loop_
_entity.id
_entity.type
_entity.pdbx_description
1 polymer ?
#
loop_
_entity_poly.entity_id
_entity_poly.type
_entity_poly.pdbx_seq_one_letter_code
_entity_poly.pdbx_strand_id
1 'polypeptide(L)'
;MRLYLFGYYLLRPAPGILRICGLLLALLSWSPAARAANYYWVGNGGTWTDMSHWASTSGGTGSAYANVPKNTDNVYFDANSFTAANQRVTIVGTVTCNNLTWSGNVRQATFLQGASGVLELNGDLHYTATMATAPAIGVPHRLLAATTGAVVDMQGVPFATSLLFDNASGGWTFTSAFAGAAGSVVNISAARLVSFGSTTLTMSTLSTYTGSTT
;
A
#
# COMPACT_ATOMS: atom_id res chain seq x y z
N MET A 1 -68.63 -36.01 -43.58
CA MET A 1 -69.44 -34.91 -42.99
C MET A 1 -68.52 -34.08 -42.09
N ARG A 2 -68.44 -32.76 -42.36
CA ARG A 2 -67.91 -31.58 -41.61
C ARG A 2 -67.11 -31.80 -40.30
N LEU A 3 -65.88 -31.26 -40.19
CA LEU A 3 -65.46 -29.97 -39.55
C LEU A 3 -65.68 -29.94 -38.00
N TYR A 4 -64.73 -29.60 -37.12
CA TYR A 4 -64.15 -28.26 -36.87
C TYR A 4 -62.82 -28.29 -36.07
N LEU A 5 -61.92 -27.35 -36.40
CA LEU A 5 -60.77 -26.88 -35.63
C LEU A 5 -61.20 -25.89 -34.52
N PHE A 6 -60.49 -25.83 -33.39
CA PHE A 6 -60.26 -24.58 -32.66
C PHE A 6 -58.83 -24.58 -32.07
N GLY A 7 -58.04 -23.57 -32.44
CA GLY A 7 -56.61 -23.45 -32.14
C GLY A 7 -56.32 -22.78 -30.79
N TYR A 8 -55.20 -23.18 -30.20
CA TYR A 8 -54.61 -22.55 -29.02
C TYR A 8 -53.81 -21.31 -29.42
N TYR A 9 -54.13 -20.16 -28.81
CA TYR A 9 -53.35 -18.93 -28.91
C TYR A 9 -52.01 -19.10 -28.17
N LEU A 10 -50.91 -19.19 -28.93
CA LEU A 10 -49.57 -19.02 -28.39
C LEU A 10 -49.23 -17.52 -28.36
N LEU A 11 -49.13 -16.93 -27.17
CA LEU A 11 -48.59 -15.59 -26.94
C LEU A 11 -47.13 -15.55 -27.43
N ARG A 12 -46.87 -14.81 -28.51
CA ARG A 12 -45.50 -14.52 -28.98
C ARG A 12 -45.01 -13.21 -28.34
N PRO A 13 -43.85 -13.19 -27.65
CA PRO A 13 -43.30 -11.93 -27.12
C PRO A 13 -42.82 -11.01 -28.25
N ALA A 14 -43.04 -9.70 -28.08
CA ALA A 14 -42.73 -8.68 -29.07
C ALA A 14 -41.20 -8.48 -29.27
N PRO A 15 -40.72 -8.28 -30.51
CA PRO A 15 -39.30 -8.29 -30.87
C PRO A 15 -38.44 -7.10 -30.35
N GLY A 16 -39.02 -6.17 -29.59
CA GLY A 16 -38.34 -4.96 -29.11
C GLY A 16 -37.57 -5.11 -27.79
N ILE A 17 -37.98 -6.04 -26.92
CA ILE A 17 -37.41 -6.17 -25.57
C ILE A 17 -36.04 -6.87 -25.59
N LEU A 18 -35.79 -7.75 -26.56
CA LEU A 18 -34.53 -8.50 -26.67
C LEU A 18 -33.33 -7.63 -27.09
N ARG A 19 -33.58 -6.53 -27.82
CA ARG A 19 -32.52 -5.62 -28.31
C ARG A 19 -32.03 -4.63 -27.26
N ILE A 20 -32.87 -4.28 -26.28
CA ILE A 20 -32.51 -3.33 -25.21
C ILE A 20 -31.67 -4.01 -24.11
N CYS A 21 -31.96 -5.28 -23.79
CA CYS A 21 -31.16 -6.04 -22.81
C CYS A 21 -29.73 -6.34 -23.27
N GLY A 22 -29.50 -6.55 -24.58
CA GLY A 22 -28.16 -6.77 -25.12
C GLY A 22 -27.25 -5.54 -25.06
N LEU A 23 -27.81 -4.33 -25.16
CA LEU A 23 -27.08 -3.07 -25.03
C LEU A 23 -26.78 -2.70 -23.56
N LEU A 24 -27.66 -3.07 -22.62
CA LEU A 24 -27.40 -2.90 -21.18
C LEU A 24 -26.37 -3.89 -20.62
N LEU A 25 -26.29 -5.11 -21.17
CA LEU A 25 -25.27 -6.11 -20.77
C LEU A 25 -23.87 -5.79 -21.32
N ALA A 26 -23.76 -5.13 -22.47
CA ALA A 26 -22.47 -4.70 -23.04
C ALA A 26 -21.86 -3.47 -22.33
N LEU A 27 -22.66 -2.69 -21.61
CA LEU A 27 -22.20 -1.56 -20.79
C LEU A 27 -21.73 -1.98 -19.38
N LEU A 28 -22.02 -3.22 -18.96
CA LEU A 28 -21.58 -3.79 -17.68
C LEU A 28 -20.30 -4.64 -17.80
N SER A 29 -19.82 -4.91 -19.02
CA SER A 29 -18.68 -5.81 -19.27
C SER A 29 -17.32 -5.12 -19.41
N TRP A 30 -17.25 -3.79 -19.29
CA TRP A 30 -15.99 -3.07 -19.16
C TRP A 30 -15.87 -2.45 -17.78
N SER A 31 -15.66 -3.30 -16.77
CA SER A 31 -14.96 -2.82 -15.58
C SER A 31 -13.50 -2.65 -15.97
N PRO A 32 -12.93 -1.43 -16.02
CA PRO A 32 -11.49 -1.30 -16.13
C PRO A 32 -10.90 -2.02 -14.92
N ALA A 33 -10.08 -3.05 -15.16
CA ALA A 33 -9.28 -3.62 -14.10
C ALA A 33 -8.51 -2.47 -13.46
N ALA A 34 -8.70 -2.23 -12.16
CA ALA A 34 -7.87 -1.30 -11.41
C ALA A 34 -6.45 -1.86 -11.43
N ARG A 35 -5.64 -1.35 -12.34
CA ARG A 35 -4.23 -1.72 -12.49
C ARG A 35 -3.47 -0.93 -11.42
N ALA A 36 -2.73 -1.64 -10.58
CA ALA A 36 -1.77 -1.06 -9.65
C ALA A 36 -0.86 -0.07 -10.38
N ALA A 37 -0.87 1.20 -9.97
CA ALA A 37 0.02 2.21 -10.51
C ALA A 37 1.34 2.24 -9.74
N ASN A 38 2.39 2.75 -10.38
CA ASN A 38 3.69 2.97 -9.75
C ASN A 38 3.89 4.47 -9.54
N TYR A 39 4.00 4.88 -8.28
CA TYR A 39 4.19 6.26 -7.87
C TYR A 39 5.64 6.49 -7.49
N TYR A 40 6.30 7.39 -8.20
CA TYR A 40 7.69 7.78 -7.92
C TYR A 40 7.70 9.15 -7.29
N TRP A 41 8.34 9.26 -6.12
CA TRP A 41 8.54 10.54 -5.47
C TRP A 41 9.59 11.36 -6.23
N VAL A 42 9.35 12.65 -6.45
CA VAL A 42 10.28 13.59 -7.08
C VAL A 42 10.28 14.94 -6.36
N GLY A 43 11.35 15.71 -6.49
CA GLY A 43 11.35 17.11 -6.03
C GLY A 43 11.72 17.35 -4.56
N ASN A 44 12.56 16.50 -3.96
CA ASN A 44 13.09 16.65 -2.59
C ASN A 44 12.05 16.46 -1.47
N GLY A 45 12.15 17.17 -0.34
CA GLY A 45 11.18 17.06 0.75
C GLY A 45 9.83 17.70 0.40
N GLY A 46 8.80 17.34 1.16
CA GLY A 46 7.44 17.82 0.93
C GLY A 46 6.41 16.99 1.68
N THR A 47 5.13 17.21 1.40
CA THR A 47 4.04 16.44 2.02
C THR A 47 3.56 15.37 1.06
N TRP A 48 3.30 14.15 1.56
CA TRP A 48 2.77 13.03 0.75
C TRP A 48 1.54 13.39 -0.09
N THR A 49 0.73 14.33 0.39
CA THR A 49 -0.51 14.78 -0.26
C THR A 49 -0.31 15.82 -1.35
N ASP A 50 0.90 16.34 -1.54
CA ASP A 50 1.19 17.27 -2.63
C ASP A 50 1.46 16.51 -3.93
N MET A 51 0.54 16.67 -4.88
CA MET A 51 0.57 15.97 -6.17
C MET A 51 1.78 16.33 -7.03
N SER A 52 2.42 17.48 -6.79
CA SER A 52 3.63 17.88 -7.51
C SER A 52 4.84 16.97 -7.23
N HIS A 53 4.77 16.11 -6.22
CA HIS A 53 5.81 15.13 -5.92
C HIS A 53 5.59 13.75 -6.56
N TRP A 54 4.45 13.49 -7.21
CA TRP A 54 4.13 12.17 -7.74
C TRP A 54 4.30 12.08 -9.26
N ALA A 55 5.31 11.32 -9.70
CA ALA A 55 5.61 11.01 -11.09
C ALA A 55 5.23 9.56 -11.45
N SER A 56 4.99 9.28 -12.73
CA SER A 56 4.69 7.93 -13.24
C SER A 56 5.95 7.10 -13.57
N THR A 57 7.13 7.73 -13.55
CA THR A 57 8.44 7.11 -13.75
C THR A 57 9.48 7.77 -12.85
N SER A 58 10.54 7.02 -12.51
CA SER A 58 11.69 7.54 -11.75
C SER A 58 12.26 8.81 -12.39
N GLY A 59 12.42 9.88 -11.59
CA GLY A 59 12.93 11.19 -12.04
C GLY A 59 12.03 11.93 -13.04
N GLY A 60 10.80 11.45 -13.26
CA GLY A 60 9.85 12.06 -14.18
C GLY A 60 9.27 13.37 -13.66
N THR A 61 8.36 13.96 -14.43
CA THR A 61 7.63 15.15 -14.02
C THR A 61 6.56 14.78 -12.98
N GLY A 62 6.47 15.57 -11.91
CA GLY A 62 5.40 15.46 -10.92
C GLY A 62 4.02 15.81 -11.47
N SER A 63 2.99 15.69 -10.63
CA SER A 63 1.58 15.86 -11.03
C SER A 63 1.13 14.88 -12.12
N ALA A 64 1.72 13.69 -12.17
CA ALA A 64 1.34 12.64 -13.12
C ALA A 64 -0.03 11.99 -12.80
N TYR A 65 -0.55 12.21 -11.59
CA TYR A 65 -1.76 11.59 -11.07
C TYR A 65 -2.71 12.65 -10.51
N ALA A 66 -4.01 12.32 -10.48
CA ALA A 66 -5.05 13.15 -9.88
C ALA A 66 -5.30 12.84 -8.40
N ASN A 67 -4.75 11.73 -7.89
CA ASN A 67 -4.90 11.29 -6.51
C ASN A 67 -3.58 10.74 -5.99
N VAL A 68 -3.38 10.85 -4.68
CA VAL A 68 -2.29 10.19 -3.95
C VAL A 68 -2.34 8.65 -4.11
N PRO A 69 -1.22 7.94 -3.86
CA PRO A 69 -1.21 6.48 -3.85
C PRO A 69 -2.34 5.87 -3.01
N LYS A 70 -2.88 4.75 -3.49
CA LYS A 70 -3.87 3.93 -2.78
C LYS A 70 -3.26 2.59 -2.36
N ASN A 71 -4.01 1.83 -1.57
CA ASN A 71 -3.63 0.51 -1.04
C ASN A 71 -3.31 -0.55 -2.11
N THR A 72 -3.56 -0.29 -3.39
CA THR A 72 -3.20 -1.15 -4.53
C THR A 72 -1.98 -0.66 -5.30
N ASP A 73 -1.49 0.55 -5.03
CA ASP A 73 -0.43 1.20 -5.80
C ASP A 73 0.93 1.02 -5.13
N ASN A 74 1.99 0.91 -5.91
CA ASN A 74 3.35 0.78 -5.39
C ASN A 74 4.02 2.15 -5.35
N VAL A 75 4.75 2.43 -4.26
CA VAL A 75 5.43 3.70 -4.03
C VAL A 75 6.94 3.50 -4.00
N TYR A 76 7.64 4.38 -4.72
CA TYR A 76 9.09 4.33 -4.89
C TYR A 76 9.72 5.66 -4.49
N PHE A 77 10.70 5.57 -3.61
CA PHE A 77 11.68 6.61 -3.32
C PHE A 77 13.04 6.10 -3.80
N ASP A 78 13.65 6.78 -4.76
CA ASP A 78 14.90 6.32 -5.36
C ASP A 78 15.94 7.44 -5.48
N ALA A 79 17.06 7.15 -6.15
CA ALA A 79 18.16 8.10 -6.33
C ALA A 79 17.76 9.40 -7.06
N ASN A 80 16.66 9.39 -7.83
CA ASN A 80 16.13 10.55 -8.54
C ASN A 80 15.06 11.31 -7.73
N SER A 81 14.65 10.78 -6.57
CA SER A 81 13.68 11.43 -5.69
C SER A 81 14.26 12.67 -4.98
N PHE A 82 15.57 12.66 -4.70
CA PHE A 82 16.24 13.67 -3.88
C PHE A 82 17.51 14.19 -4.55
N THR A 83 17.58 15.49 -4.79
CA THR A 83 18.78 16.20 -5.24
C THR A 83 19.57 16.81 -4.08
N ALA A 84 18.91 17.07 -2.95
CA ALA A 84 19.52 17.57 -1.71
C ALA A 84 19.57 16.50 -0.61
N ALA A 85 20.47 16.67 0.35
CA ALA A 85 20.57 15.79 1.52
C ALA A 85 19.52 16.13 2.59
N ASN A 86 19.28 15.19 3.51
CA ASN A 86 18.46 15.37 4.72
C ASN A 86 17.03 15.84 4.46
N GLN A 87 16.45 15.42 3.34
CA GLN A 87 15.08 15.75 2.98
C GLN A 87 14.07 14.97 3.81
N ARG A 88 12.88 15.55 4.00
CA ARG A 88 11.81 14.94 4.78
C ARG A 88 10.54 14.83 3.96
N VAL A 89 10.02 13.62 3.89
CA VAL A 89 8.69 13.33 3.34
C VAL A 89 7.72 13.33 4.50
N THR A 90 6.83 14.31 4.54
CA THR A 90 5.92 14.54 5.65
C THR A 90 4.62 13.78 5.43
N ILE A 91 4.25 12.94 6.39
CA ILE A 91 2.99 12.20 6.39
C ILE A 91 2.00 12.90 7.31
N VAL A 92 0.89 13.38 6.76
CA VAL A 92 -0.21 14.00 7.51
C VAL A 92 -1.45 13.14 7.35
N GLY A 93 -2.10 12.79 8.47
CA GLY A 93 -3.17 11.82 8.49
C GLY A 93 -2.72 10.42 8.05
N THR A 94 -3.69 9.57 7.72
CA THR A 94 -3.42 8.21 7.24
C THR A 94 -3.21 8.22 5.73
N VAL A 95 -2.05 7.72 5.29
CA VAL A 95 -1.75 7.47 3.87
C VAL A 95 -1.53 5.97 3.67
N THR A 96 -1.73 5.48 2.46
CA THR A 96 -1.66 4.04 2.17
C THR A 96 -0.93 3.77 0.85
N CYS A 97 -0.28 2.61 0.78
CA CYS A 97 0.19 2.03 -0.47
C CYS A 97 0.19 0.50 -0.38
N ASN A 98 0.33 -0.17 -1.52
CA ASN A 98 0.58 -1.60 -1.56
C ASN A 98 2.02 -1.90 -1.10
N ASN A 99 2.99 -1.70 -1.99
CA ASN A 99 4.40 -1.87 -1.68
C ASN A 99 5.06 -0.50 -1.51
N LEU A 100 5.97 -0.38 -0.55
CA LEU A 100 6.84 0.78 -0.39
C LEU A 100 8.29 0.36 -0.57
N THR A 101 8.97 1.01 -1.51
CA THR A 101 10.38 0.73 -1.78
C THR A 101 11.20 2.01 -1.75
N TRP A 102 12.21 2.03 -0.88
CA TRP A 102 13.31 2.98 -0.92
C TRP A 102 14.54 2.29 -1.49
N SER A 103 15.17 2.87 -2.49
CA SER A 103 16.28 2.25 -3.21
C SER A 103 17.37 3.24 -3.63
N GLY A 104 18.56 2.73 -3.90
CA GLY A 104 19.70 3.57 -4.28
C GLY A 104 20.12 4.54 -3.17
N ASN A 105 20.78 5.63 -3.56
CA ASN A 105 21.22 6.68 -2.64
C ASN A 105 20.16 7.78 -2.50
N VAL A 106 19.40 7.72 -1.41
CA VAL A 106 18.36 8.70 -1.10
C VAL A 106 18.85 9.89 -0.26
N ARG A 107 20.18 10.06 -0.14
CA ARG A 107 20.82 11.23 0.50
C ARG A 107 20.32 11.52 1.91
N GLN A 108 20.18 10.48 2.73
CA GLN A 108 19.67 10.58 4.11
C GLN A 108 18.25 11.16 4.21
N ALA A 109 17.46 11.08 3.14
CA ALA A 109 16.05 11.40 3.22
C ALA A 109 15.31 10.38 4.10
N THR A 110 14.25 10.84 4.78
CA THR A 110 13.47 10.04 5.73
C THR A 110 12.02 10.51 5.79
N PHE A 111 11.19 9.77 6.52
CA PHE A 111 9.83 10.18 6.83
C PHE A 111 9.76 11.07 8.07
N LEU A 112 8.91 12.10 8.02
CA LEU A 112 8.53 12.93 9.15
C LEU A 112 7.05 12.77 9.44
N GLN A 113 6.72 12.57 10.71
CA GLN A 113 5.32 12.55 11.15
C GLN A 113 4.79 13.98 11.25
N GLY A 114 3.82 14.31 10.41
CA GLY A 114 2.94 15.46 10.57
C GLY A 114 1.74 15.12 11.46
N ALA A 115 0.73 16.00 11.49
CA ALA A 115 -0.44 15.81 12.35
C ALA A 115 -1.12 14.45 12.10
N SER A 116 -1.15 13.60 13.14
CA SER A 116 -1.72 12.24 13.10
C SER A 116 -1.21 11.38 11.94
N GLY A 117 0.03 11.59 11.50
CA GLY A 117 0.63 10.86 10.40
C GLY A 117 0.73 9.36 10.67
N VAL A 118 0.19 8.53 9.79
CA VAL A 118 0.30 7.07 9.80
C VAL A 118 0.49 6.55 8.37
N LEU A 119 1.41 5.62 8.17
CA LEU A 119 1.62 4.94 6.90
C LEU A 119 1.05 3.52 6.97
N GLU A 120 0.11 3.21 6.09
CA GLU A 120 -0.48 1.88 5.93
C GLU A 120 0.10 1.16 4.71
N LEU A 121 0.49 -0.10 4.88
CA LEU A 121 1.18 -0.90 3.86
C LEU A 121 0.46 -2.23 3.67
N ASN A 122 -0.02 -2.49 2.46
CA ASN A 122 -0.78 -3.70 2.13
C ASN A 122 0.09 -4.83 1.56
N GLY A 123 1.37 -4.58 1.33
CA GLY A 123 2.34 -5.54 0.82
C GLY A 123 3.71 -5.35 1.45
N ASP A 124 4.74 -5.28 0.62
CA ASP A 124 6.13 -5.30 1.03
C ASP A 124 6.62 -3.92 1.49
N LEU A 125 7.51 -3.93 2.47
CA LEU A 125 8.26 -2.77 2.93
C LEU A 125 9.75 -3.01 2.69
N HIS A 126 10.35 -2.19 1.83
CA HIS A 126 11.78 -2.21 1.56
C HIS A 126 12.40 -0.85 1.81
N TYR A 127 13.26 -0.77 2.82
CA TYR A 127 14.17 0.35 3.01
C TYR A 127 15.51 0.11 2.33
N THR A 128 16.33 1.16 2.23
CA THR A 128 17.71 1.10 1.73
C THR A 128 18.69 1.41 2.85
N ALA A 129 19.83 0.72 2.89
CA ALA A 129 20.89 0.96 3.86
C ALA A 129 21.42 2.41 3.84
N THR A 130 21.22 3.16 2.75
CA THR A 130 21.62 4.57 2.68
C THR A 130 20.80 5.49 3.60
N MET A 131 19.72 4.97 4.20
CA MET A 131 18.93 5.65 5.23
C MET A 131 19.45 5.37 6.65
N ALA A 132 20.42 4.47 6.84
CA ALA A 132 20.89 4.08 8.18
C ALA A 132 21.50 5.24 9.00
N THR A 133 21.95 6.31 8.33
CA THR A 133 22.46 7.54 8.96
C THR A 133 21.49 8.71 8.89
N ALA A 134 20.26 8.48 8.42
CA ALA A 134 19.21 9.49 8.40
C ALA A 134 18.62 9.69 9.82
N PRO A 135 17.94 10.82 10.07
CA PRO A 135 17.11 10.96 11.27
C PRO A 135 16.10 9.80 11.35
N ALA A 136 15.86 9.33 12.58
CA ALA A 136 14.99 8.19 12.81
C ALA A 136 13.58 8.43 12.27
N ILE A 137 13.00 7.39 11.67
CA ILE A 137 11.62 7.42 11.17
C ILE A 137 10.69 7.64 12.36
N GLY A 138 9.94 8.75 12.31
CA GLY A 138 8.95 9.12 13.33
C GLY A 138 7.52 8.72 12.97
N VAL A 139 7.27 8.18 11.78
CA VAL A 139 5.92 7.84 11.29
C VAL A 139 5.55 6.41 11.67
N PRO A 140 4.49 6.17 12.47
CA PRO A 140 3.94 4.85 12.70
C PRO A 140 3.66 4.11 11.40
N HIS A 141 3.99 2.82 11.36
CA HIS A 141 3.69 1.95 10.22
C HIS A 141 2.71 0.89 10.63
N ARG A 142 1.62 0.75 9.89
CA ARG A 142 0.61 -0.29 10.06
C ARG A 142 0.62 -1.20 8.85
N LEU A 143 1.06 -2.43 9.06
CA LEU A 143 1.19 -3.46 8.05
C LEU A 143 -0.11 -4.28 7.98
N LEU A 144 -0.68 -4.34 6.78
CA LEU A 144 -2.05 -4.78 6.49
C LEU A 144 -2.15 -5.85 5.39
N ALA A 145 -1.06 -6.51 5.01
CA ALA A 145 -1.05 -7.59 4.05
C ALA A 145 -2.19 -8.59 4.27
N ALA A 146 -2.93 -8.91 3.21
CA ALA A 146 -4.09 -9.81 3.25
C ALA A 146 -3.70 -11.27 2.97
N THR A 147 -2.43 -11.54 2.69
CA THR A 147 -1.86 -12.86 2.48
C THR A 147 -0.56 -12.99 3.26
N THR A 148 -0.11 -14.23 3.44
CA THR A 148 1.25 -14.50 3.90
C THR A 148 2.25 -14.29 2.77
N GLY A 149 3.50 -13.95 3.12
CA GLY A 149 4.59 -13.83 2.16
C GLY A 149 5.10 -12.40 1.95
N ALA A 150 4.53 -11.42 2.64
CA ALA A 150 5.03 -10.04 2.58
C ALA A 150 6.43 -9.94 3.20
N VAL A 151 7.28 -9.10 2.63
CA VAL A 151 8.66 -8.90 3.07
C VAL A 151 8.78 -7.58 3.84
N VAL A 152 9.53 -7.62 4.94
CA VAL A 152 9.90 -6.43 5.72
C VAL A 152 11.42 -6.33 5.77
N ASP A 153 11.95 -5.45 4.93
CA ASP A 153 13.37 -5.19 4.82
C ASP A 153 13.69 -3.80 5.39
N MET A 154 14.10 -3.75 6.65
CA MET A 154 14.32 -2.49 7.38
C MET A 154 15.72 -1.91 7.24
N GLN A 155 16.68 -2.69 6.75
CA GLN A 155 18.08 -2.33 6.48
C GLN A 155 18.80 -1.61 7.64
N GLY A 156 18.40 -1.85 8.89
CA GLY A 156 18.95 -1.15 10.06
C GLY A 156 18.63 0.34 10.11
N VAL A 157 17.63 0.81 9.38
CA VAL A 157 17.18 2.21 9.42
C VAL A 157 16.69 2.56 10.83
N PRO A 158 17.17 3.65 11.45
CA PRO A 158 16.72 4.05 12.78
C PRO A 158 15.21 4.30 12.80
N PHE A 159 14.50 3.64 13.72
CA PHE A 159 13.05 3.67 13.79
C PHE A 159 12.57 4.06 15.19
N ALA A 160 11.95 5.23 15.35
CA ALA A 160 11.65 5.82 16.66
C ALA A 160 10.15 5.83 17.01
N THR A 161 9.41 4.87 16.47
CA THR A 161 7.94 4.84 16.54
C THR A 161 7.42 3.40 16.55
N SER A 162 6.13 3.20 16.26
CA SER A 162 5.50 1.89 16.25
C SER A 162 5.47 1.23 14.87
N LEU A 163 5.77 -0.06 14.85
CA LEU A 163 5.55 -0.98 13.74
C LEU A 163 4.46 -1.97 14.15
N LEU A 164 3.29 -1.86 13.54
CA LEU A 164 2.07 -2.59 13.90
C LEU A 164 1.72 -3.60 12.81
N PHE A 165 1.49 -4.86 13.18
CA PHE A 165 1.05 -5.93 12.27
C PHE A 165 -0.41 -6.30 12.53
N ASP A 166 -1.32 -5.81 11.69
CA ASP A 166 -2.74 -5.65 12.04
C ASP A 166 -3.72 -6.28 11.04
N ASN A 167 -3.33 -7.42 10.45
CA ASN A 167 -4.24 -8.19 9.61
C ASN A 167 -4.15 -9.69 9.91
N ALA A 168 -5.28 -10.30 10.27
CA ALA A 168 -5.41 -11.71 10.62
C ALA A 168 -5.06 -12.69 9.51
N SER A 169 -5.08 -12.25 8.25
CA SER A 169 -4.62 -13.06 7.11
C SER A 169 -3.17 -12.79 6.73
N GLY A 170 -2.58 -11.73 7.28
CA GLY A 170 -1.26 -11.23 6.93
C GLY A 170 -0.12 -12.05 7.53
N GLY A 171 0.91 -12.27 6.72
CA GLY A 171 2.14 -12.90 7.16
C GLY A 171 3.37 -12.19 6.61
N TRP A 172 4.28 -11.79 7.50
CA TRP A 172 5.48 -11.01 7.17
C TRP A 172 6.76 -11.76 7.50
N THR A 173 7.78 -11.59 6.68
CA THR A 173 9.14 -12.10 6.93
C THR A 173 10.13 -10.96 6.92
N PHE A 174 10.84 -10.79 8.04
CA PHE A 174 11.98 -9.86 8.09
C PHE A 174 13.17 -10.45 7.37
N THR A 175 13.80 -9.65 6.52
CA THR A 175 15.01 -10.02 5.78
C THR A 175 16.25 -9.25 6.24
N SER A 176 16.08 -8.27 7.12
CA SER A 176 17.18 -7.49 7.69
C SER A 176 16.83 -6.97 9.09
N ALA A 177 17.83 -6.36 9.74
CA ALA A 177 17.71 -5.92 11.11
C ALA A 177 16.71 -4.77 11.29
N PHE A 178 15.90 -4.86 12.34
CA PHE A 178 15.06 -3.77 12.83
C PHE A 178 15.83 -2.97 13.88
N ALA A 179 16.15 -1.71 13.59
CA ALA A 179 16.91 -0.82 14.47
C ALA A 179 15.98 0.19 15.18
N GLY A 180 15.18 -0.31 16.12
CA GLY A 180 14.33 0.52 16.95
C GLY A 180 15.13 1.40 17.92
N ALA A 181 14.83 2.70 17.94
CA ALA A 181 15.34 3.66 18.91
C ALA A 181 14.60 3.56 20.26
N ALA A 182 15.00 4.35 21.25
CA ALA A 182 14.30 4.42 22.53
C ALA A 182 12.83 4.82 22.33
N GLY A 183 11.91 4.08 22.96
CA GLY A 183 10.46 4.22 22.80
C GLY A 183 9.86 3.50 21.59
N SER A 184 10.67 2.85 20.74
CA SER A 184 10.15 2.07 19.61
C SER A 184 9.35 0.85 20.06
N VAL A 185 8.27 0.57 19.34
CA VAL A 185 7.34 -0.52 19.65
C VAL A 185 7.15 -1.40 18.43
N VAL A 186 7.28 -2.71 18.61
CA VAL A 186 6.77 -3.70 17.67
C VAL A 186 5.50 -4.28 18.26
N ASN A 187 4.37 -4.15 17.57
CA ASN A 187 3.09 -4.65 18.02
C ASN A 187 2.51 -5.64 17.00
N ILE A 188 2.32 -6.88 17.41
CA ILE A 188 1.69 -7.92 16.64
C ILE A 188 0.25 -8.05 17.14
N SER A 189 -0.65 -7.26 16.56
CA SER A 189 -2.04 -7.15 17.05
C SER A 189 -2.96 -8.23 16.48
N ALA A 190 -2.77 -8.59 15.21
CA ALA A 190 -3.63 -9.57 14.55
C ALA A 190 -2.89 -10.52 13.61
N ALA A 191 -1.63 -10.27 13.26
CA ALA A 191 -0.89 -11.04 12.26
C ALA A 191 -1.03 -12.56 12.37
N ARG A 192 -1.25 -13.24 11.24
CA ARG A 192 -1.17 -14.71 11.17
C ARG A 192 0.26 -15.19 11.45
N LEU A 193 1.24 -14.47 10.93
CA LEU A 193 2.66 -14.82 11.06
C LEU A 193 3.52 -13.56 11.02
N VAL A 194 4.49 -13.47 11.93
CA VAL A 194 5.63 -12.55 11.80
C VAL A 194 6.89 -13.37 12.02
N SER A 195 7.62 -13.63 10.93
CA SER A 195 8.88 -14.36 10.95
C SER A 195 10.04 -13.37 11.01
N PHE A 196 10.91 -13.53 11.99
CA PHE A 196 12.11 -12.69 12.13
C PHE A 196 13.38 -13.34 11.57
N GLY A 197 13.30 -14.61 11.14
CA GLY A 197 14.46 -15.36 10.64
C GLY A 197 15.64 -15.31 11.62
N SER A 198 16.83 -15.02 11.09
CA SER A 198 18.07 -14.79 11.86
C SER A 198 18.41 -13.30 12.00
N THR A 199 17.44 -12.41 11.80
CA THR A 199 17.67 -10.96 11.84
C THR A 199 17.73 -10.46 13.29
N THR A 200 18.47 -9.36 13.51
CA THR A 200 18.51 -8.70 14.82
C THR A 200 17.35 -7.72 14.95
N LEU A 201 16.67 -7.75 16.10
CA LEU A 201 15.65 -6.78 16.42
C LEU A 201 16.03 -6.02 17.68
N THR A 202 16.17 -4.70 17.56
CA THR A 202 16.33 -3.80 18.69
C THR A 202 15.04 -3.01 18.83
N MET A 203 14.40 -3.04 20.01
CA MET A 203 13.17 -2.30 20.28
C MET A 203 13.03 -2.03 21.77
N SER A 204 12.19 -1.07 22.16
CA SER A 204 11.87 -0.87 23.57
C SER A 204 10.77 -1.82 24.04
N THR A 205 9.76 -2.05 23.21
CA THR A 205 8.63 -2.92 23.55
C THR A 205 8.30 -3.86 22.41
N LEU A 206 8.12 -5.15 22.73
CA LEU A 206 7.41 -6.11 21.91
C LEU A 206 6.07 -6.41 22.57
N SER A 207 4.98 -6.16 21.85
CA SER A 207 3.62 -6.52 22.28
C SER A 207 3.04 -7.52 21.29
N THR A 208 2.37 -8.54 21.81
CA THR A 208 1.62 -9.50 21.01
C THR A 208 0.21 -9.59 21.58
N TYR A 209 -0.80 -9.55 20.73
CA TYR A 209 -2.18 -9.72 21.15
C TYR A 209 -2.68 -11.07 20.64
N THR A 210 -2.91 -11.99 21.59
CA THR A 210 -3.56 -13.28 21.34
C THR A 210 -5.06 -13.15 21.59
N GLY A 211 -5.72 -12.26 20.85
CA GLY A 211 -7.18 -12.27 20.78
C GLY A 211 -7.62 -13.55 20.09
N SER A 212 -7.98 -14.57 20.88
CA SER A 212 -8.68 -15.77 20.41
C SER A 212 -9.88 -15.33 19.58
N THR A 213 -9.86 -15.61 18.27
CA THR A 213 -11.09 -15.63 17.48
C THR A 213 -11.84 -16.89 17.87
N THR A 214 -12.74 -16.76 18.86
CA THR A 214 -13.84 -17.72 19.02
C THR A 214 -14.74 -17.67 17.80
#